data_AF-A0AAN7FZ99-F1
#
_entry.id   AF-A0AAN7FZ99-F1
#
_cell.length_a   1.000
_cell.length_b   1.000
_cell.length_c   1.000
_cell.angle_alpha   90.00
_cell.angle_beta   90.00
_cell.angle_gamma   90.00
#
_symmetry.space_group_name_H-M   'P 1'
#
loop_
_entity.id
_entity.type
_entity.pdbx_description
1 polymer ?
#
loop_
_entity_poly.entity_id
_entity_poly.type
_entity_poly.pdbx_seq_one_letter_code
_entity_poly.pdbx_strand_id
1 'polypeptide(L)' 'MALTRISLGVVAVLILLFAIFLPSVHPQNLAPAPAPTSDGTSIDQGIAYVLMAVALVLTYLIHSVDMS' A
#
# COMPACT_ATOMS: atom_id res chain seq x y z
N MET A 1 29.41 48.96 -19.99
CA MET A 1 29.67 48.61 -18.57
C MET A 1 28.39 48.43 -17.74
N ALA A 2 27.37 49.29 -17.85
CA ALA A 2 26.13 49.14 -17.06
C ALA A 2 25.38 47.81 -17.28
N LEU A 3 25.20 47.38 -18.55
CA LEU A 3 24.54 46.12 -18.89
C LEU A 3 25.27 44.88 -18.33
N THR A 4 26.61 44.89 -18.36
CA THR A 4 27.48 43.83 -17.83
C THR A 4 27.42 43.72 -16.30
N ARG A 5 27.18 44.84 -15.61
CA ARG A 5 27.03 44.87 -14.14
C ARG A 5 25.66 44.37 -13.70
N ILE A 6 24.61 44.68 -14.46
CA ILE A 6 23.25 44.15 -14.24
C ILE A 6 23.24 42.63 -14.43
N SER A 7 23.86 42.10 -15.50
CA SER A 7 23.96 40.66 -15.73
C SER A 7 24.76 39.95 -14.62
N LEU A 8 25.83 40.56 -14.11
CA LEU A 8 26.64 39.98 -13.03
C LEU A 8 25.87 39.95 -11.69
N GLY A 9 25.10 41.01 -11.40
CA GLY A 9 24.25 41.06 -10.20
C GLY A 9 23.16 40.00 -10.21
N VAL A 10 22.50 39.77 -11.35
CA VAL A 10 21.48 38.72 -11.49
C VAL A 10 22.09 37.33 -11.29
N VAL A 11 23.24 37.06 -11.88
CA VAL A 11 23.95 35.78 -11.71
C VAL A 11 24.35 35.56 -10.25
N ALA A 12 24.87 36.59 -9.57
CA ALA A 12 25.23 36.51 -8.16
C ALA A 12 24.02 36.21 -7.25
N VAL A 13 22.86 36.83 -7.53
CA VAL A 13 21.61 36.56 -6.80
C VAL A 13 21.14 35.13 -7.03
N LEU A 14 21.18 34.63 -8.26
CA LEU A 14 20.80 33.24 -8.55
C LEU A 14 21.71 32.24 -7.85
N ILE A 15 23.03 32.46 -7.87
CA ILE A 15 24.00 31.62 -7.15
C ILE A 15 23.72 31.64 -5.65
N LEU A 16 23.46 32.82 -5.08
CA LEU A 16 23.14 32.96 -3.66
C LEU A 16 21.85 32.21 -3.29
N LEU A 17 20.81 32.32 -4.11
CA LEU A 17 19.56 31.57 -3.93
C LEU A 17 19.84 30.06 -3.97
N PHE A 18 20.56 29.57 -4.97
CA PHE A 18 20.91 28.15 -5.03
C PHE A 18 21.73 27.71 -3.82
N ALA A 19 22.72 28.49 -3.38
CA ALA A 19 23.54 28.16 -2.21
C ALA A 19 22.71 28.07 -0.91
N ILE A 20 21.66 28.90 -0.78
CA ILE A 20 20.76 28.89 0.38
C ILE A 20 19.76 27.74 0.32
N PHE A 21 19.18 27.45 -0.84
CA PHE A 21 18.08 26.50 -0.96
C PHE A 21 18.52 25.07 -1.28
N LEU A 22 19.69 24.85 -1.91
CA LEU A 22 20.17 23.51 -2.25
C LEU A 22 20.37 22.57 -1.03
N PRO A 23 20.85 23.04 0.15
CA PRO A 23 20.98 22.20 1.34
C PRO A 23 19.63 21.75 1.93
N SER A 24 18.52 22.38 1.54
CA SER A 24 17.19 22.03 2.04
C SER A 24 16.59 20.80 1.37
N VAL A 25 17.22 20.30 0.30
CA VAL A 25 16.83 19.07 -0.41
C VAL A 25 17.22 17.86 0.43
N HIS A 26 16.33 17.46 1.33
CA HIS A 26 16.46 16.20 2.05
C HIS A 26 15.92 15.07 1.16
N PRO A 27 16.64 13.94 1.02
CA PRO A 27 16.05 12.74 0.45
C PRO A 27 14.84 12.36 1.28
N GLN A 28 13.67 12.32 0.66
CA GLN A 28 12.45 11.80 1.28
C GLN A 28 12.67 10.30 1.48
N ASN A 29 13.17 9.91 2.66
CA ASN A 29 13.28 8.50 3.01
C ASN A 29 11.88 7.98 3.31
N LEU A 30 11.14 7.60 2.25
CA LEU A 30 9.86 6.92 2.42
C LEU A 30 10.15 5.61 3.14
N ALA A 31 9.46 5.40 4.26
CA ALA A 31 9.48 4.11 4.92
C ALA A 31 9.03 3.03 3.92
N PRO A 32 9.61 1.81 3.98
CA PRO A 32 9.12 0.69 3.20
C PRO A 32 7.61 0.51 3.38
N ALA A 33 6.90 0.19 2.30
CA ALA A 33 5.47 -0.09 2.38
C ALA A 33 5.20 -1.19 3.42
N PRO A 34 4.11 -1.11 4.20
CA PRO A 34 3.73 -2.16 5.13
C PRO A 34 3.63 -3.51 4.42
N ALA A 35 4.03 -4.58 5.11
CA ALA A 35 3.86 -5.92 4.59
C ALA A 35 2.36 -6.23 4.37
N PRO A 36 1.99 -6.97 3.30
CA PRO A 36 0.63 -7.44 3.13
C PRO A 36 0.22 -8.31 4.32
N THR A 37 -0.98 -8.10 4.85
CA THR A 37 -1.54 -8.91 5.93
C THR A 37 -2.64 -9.82 5.38
N SER A 38 -2.59 -11.09 5.75
CA SER A 38 -3.65 -12.07 5.54
C SER A 38 -3.75 -12.90 6.81
N ASP A 39 -4.87 -12.84 7.50
CA ASP A 39 -5.11 -13.58 8.75
C ASP A 39 -5.61 -15.01 8.52
N GLY A 40 -5.84 -15.41 7.25
CA GLY A 40 -6.24 -16.76 6.85
C GLY A 40 -7.67 -17.16 7.23
N THR A 41 -8.38 -16.33 8.00
CA THR A 41 -9.66 -16.71 8.62
C THR A 41 -10.79 -16.90 7.61
N SER A 42 -10.73 -16.20 6.47
CA SER A 42 -11.75 -16.33 5.41
C SER A 42 -11.70 -17.69 4.71
N ILE A 43 -10.51 -18.30 4.59
CA ILE A 43 -10.35 -19.66 4.06
C ILE A 43 -10.88 -20.66 5.08
N ASP A 44 -10.51 -20.51 6.34
CA ASP A 44 -10.96 -21.38 7.43
C ASP A 44 -12.50 -21.35 7.57
N GLN A 45 -13.10 -20.16 7.54
CA GLN A 45 -14.55 -19.96 7.58
C GLN A 45 -15.25 -20.54 6.34
N GLY A 46 -14.64 -20.39 5.16
CA GLY A 46 -15.13 -21.01 3.93
C GLY A 46 -15.18 -22.53 4.03
N ILE A 47 -14.09 -23.16 4.49
CA ILE A 47 -14.02 -24.61 4.73
C ILE A 47 -15.07 -25.02 5.77
N ALA A 48 -15.20 -24.27 6.86
CA ALA A 48 -16.21 -24.54 7.89
C ALA A 48 -17.63 -24.53 7.33
N TYR A 49 -18.00 -23.55 6.50
CA TYR A 49 -19.31 -23.51 5.86
C TYR A 49 -19.55 -24.66 4.88
N VAL A 50 -18.53 -25.03 4.10
CA VAL A 50 -18.62 -26.18 3.19
C VAL A 50 -18.83 -27.47 3.97
N LEU A 51 -18.06 -27.70 5.04
CA LEU A 51 -18.22 -28.87 5.90
C LEU A 51 -19.59 -28.89 6.58
N MET A 52 -20.10 -27.74 7.02
CA MET A 52 -21.45 -27.60 7.57
C MET A 52 -22.52 -27.98 6.53
N ALA A 53 -22.39 -27.50 5.29
CA ALA A 53 -23.32 -27.83 4.20
C ALA A 53 -23.25 -29.32 3.83
N VAL A 54 -22.05 -29.91 3.78
CA VAL A 54 -21.85 -31.35 3.56
C VAL A 54 -22.53 -32.14 4.68
N ALA A 55 -22.33 -31.77 5.94
CA ALA A 55 -22.98 -32.42 7.07
C ALA A 55 -24.51 -32.35 6.97
N LEU A 56 -25.05 -31.19 6.59
CA LEU A 56 -26.48 -31.01 6.39
C LEU A 56 -27.05 -31.89 5.26
N VAL A 57 -26.32 -32.01 4.15
CA VAL A 57 -26.71 -32.90 3.03
C VAL A 57 -26.67 -34.36 3.48
N LEU A 58 -25.58 -34.78 4.14
CA LEU A 58 -25.43 -36.15 4.62
C LEU A 58 -26.55 -36.54 5.58
N THR A 59 -26.90 -35.67 6.54
CA THR A 59 -28.00 -35.95 7.47
C THR A 59 -29.34 -36.08 6.75
N TYR A 60 -29.63 -35.22 5.76
CA TYR A 60 -30.85 -35.32 4.97
C TYR A 60 -30.90 -36.60 4.13
N LEU A 61 -29.78 -37.00 3.53
CA LEU A 61 -29.69 -38.21 2.72
C LEU A 61 -29.91 -39.46 3.58
N ILE A 62 -29.25 -39.57 4.73
CA ILE A 62 -29.43 -40.71 5.64
C ILE A 62 -30.90 -40.77 6.10
N HIS A 63 -31.47 -39.64 6.51
CA HIS A 63 -32.87 -39.58 6.93
C HIS A 63 -33.85 -39.96 5.81
N SER A 64 -33.57 -39.55 4.56
CA SER A 64 -34.41 -39.88 3.41
C SER A 64 -34.33 -41.36 3.04
N VAL A 65 -33.15 -41.97 3.18
CA VAL A 65 -32.94 -43.41 2.93
C VAL A 65 -33.62 -44.26 3.99
N ASP A 66 -33.61 -43.85 5.27
CA ASP A 66 -34.32 -44.55 6.35
C ASP A 66 -35.86 -44.48 6.22
N MET A 67 -36.37 -43.48 5.51
CA MET A 67 -37.80 -43.24 5.29
C MET A 67 -38.33 -43.82 3.96
N SER A 68 -37.44 -44.44 3.16
CA SER A 68 -37.72 -45.09 1.87
C SER A 68 -37.96 -46.59 2.04
#